data_AF-A0A2K0W1I1-F1
#
_entry.id   AF-A0A2K0W1I1-F1
#
_cell.length_a   1.000
_cell.length_b   1.000
_cell.length_c   1.000
_cell.angle_alpha   90.00
_cell.angle_beta   90.00
_cell.angle_gamma   90.00
#
_symmetry.space_group_name_H-M   'P 1'
#
loop_
_entity.id
_entity.type
_entity.pdbx_description
1 polymer ?
#
loop_
_entity_poly.entity_id
_entity_poly.type
_entity_poly.pdbx_seq_one_letter_code
_entity_poly.pdbx_strand_id
1 'polypeptide(L)'
;MPIDVFEKHMLSSYIAAPAFIICNGLTKSSLLTFYLQVSPQKWFRRAIFVTIAFVVLYTIIIASLLLFGCQPRETAWDPYLFASGKCIDYAVMYIIIAVANTISDIVLFAIPMPMIVRLKMPLGQKIGLRIMLGIATM
;
A
#
# COMPACT_ATOMS: atom_id res chain seq x y z
N MET A 1 17.61 11.46 -26.98
CA MET A 1 16.74 12.08 -25.97
C MET A 1 17.61 13.04 -25.18
N PRO A 2 17.25 14.32 -25.03
CA PRO A 2 18.11 15.30 -24.37
C PRO A 2 18.11 15.05 -22.84
N ILE A 3 19.29 15.20 -22.21
CA ILE A 3 19.57 14.73 -20.83
C ILE A 3 18.78 15.52 -19.77
N ASP A 4 18.45 16.78 -20.06
CA ASP A 4 17.64 17.67 -19.22
C ASP A 4 16.18 17.21 -19.05
N VAL A 5 15.62 16.54 -20.06
CA VAL A 5 14.28 15.96 -19.98
C VAL A 5 14.29 14.73 -19.09
N PHE A 6 15.36 13.93 -19.15
CA PHE A 6 15.52 12.73 -18.33
C PHE A 6 15.64 13.05 -16.84
N GLU A 7 16.43 14.07 -16.48
CA GLU A 7 16.59 14.53 -15.09
C GLU A 7 15.26 14.97 -14.46
N LYS A 8 14.44 15.72 -15.21
CA LYS A 8 13.10 16.14 -14.76
C LYS A 8 12.17 14.95 -14.51
N HIS A 9 12.23 13.93 -15.35
CA HIS A 9 11.43 12.72 -15.16
C HIS A 9 11.87 11.96 -13.92
N MET A 10 13.18 11.79 -13.70
CA MET A 10 13.72 11.12 -12.52
C MET A 10 13.35 11.84 -11.23
N LEU A 11 13.44 13.18 -11.21
CA LEU A 11 13.10 13.99 -10.06
C LEU A 11 11.59 13.93 -9.74
N SER A 12 10.74 13.94 -10.78
CA SER A 12 9.30 13.74 -10.63
C SER A 12 8.97 12.37 -10.03
N SER A 13 9.58 11.30 -10.54
CA SER A 13 9.41 9.94 -10.00
C SER A 13 9.90 9.81 -8.56
N TYR A 14 11.01 10.46 -8.22
CA TYR A 14 11.58 10.47 -6.88
C TYR A 14 10.63 11.07 -5.83
N ILE A 15 9.90 12.13 -6.18
CA ILE A 15 8.91 12.76 -5.28
C ILE A 15 7.58 11.98 -5.30
N ALA A 16 7.15 11.51 -6.47
CA ALA A 16 5.86 10.85 -6.63
C ALA A 16 5.79 9.48 -5.94
N ALA A 17 6.87 8.69 -5.97
CA ALA A 17 6.90 7.36 -5.38
C ALA A 17 6.58 7.33 -3.87
N PRO A 18 7.25 8.10 -2.99
CA PRO A 18 6.93 8.12 -1.57
C PRO A 18 5.53 8.69 -1.30
N ALA A 19 5.10 9.72 -2.05
CA ALA A 19 3.76 10.28 -1.92
C ALA A 19 2.67 9.24 -2.23
N PHE A 20 2.84 8.46 -3.31
CA PHE A 20 1.91 7.39 -3.67
C PHE A 20 1.78 6.34 -2.56
N ILE A 21 2.91 5.92 -1.97
CA ILE A 21 2.91 4.90 -0.92
C ILE A 21 2.24 5.41 0.36
N ILE A 22 2.48 6.68 0.72
CA ILE A 22 1.80 7.33 1.84
C ILE A 22 0.29 7.38 1.60
N CYS A 23 -0.15 7.85 0.42
CA CYS A 23 -1.56 7.88 0.05
C CYS A 23 -2.23 6.50 0.12
N ASN A 24 -1.53 5.46 -0.33
CA ASN A 24 -2.03 4.08 -0.26
C ASN A 24 -2.21 3.63 1.21
N GLY A 25 -1.23 3.86 2.07
CA GLY A 25 -1.30 3.53 3.50
C GLY A 25 -2.42 4.28 4.24
N LEU A 26 -2.64 5.56 3.91
CA LEU A 26 -3.74 6.37 4.47
C LEU A 26 -5.10 5.84 4.04
N THR A 27 -5.25 5.48 2.77
CA THR A 27 -6.51 4.94 2.23
C THR A 27 -6.89 3.64 2.94
N LYS A 28 -5.92 2.74 3.11
CA LYS A 28 -6.10 1.48 3.85
C LYS A 28 -6.49 1.76 5.31
N SER A 29 -5.78 2.65 5.99
CA SER A 29 -6.06 3.00 7.40
C SER A 29 -7.45 3.63 7.58
N SER A 30 -7.91 4.44 6.64
CA SER A 30 -9.27 5.00 6.63
C SER A 30 -10.33 3.91 6.54
N LEU A 31 -10.15 2.96 5.62
CA LEU A 31 -11.06 1.81 5.46
C LEU A 31 -11.11 0.93 6.71
N LEU A 32 -9.97 0.68 7.34
CA LEU A 32 -9.90 -0.07 8.60
C LEU A 32 -10.60 0.66 9.74
N THR A 33 -10.44 1.98 9.81
CA THR A 33 -11.12 2.82 10.82
C THR A 33 -12.64 2.81 10.63
N PHE A 34 -13.10 2.82 9.38
CA PHE A 34 -14.52 2.63 9.06
C PHE A 34 -15.02 1.25 9.53
N TYR A 35 -14.25 0.18 9.34
CA TYR A 35 -14.62 -1.15 9.87
C TYR A 35 -14.68 -1.22 11.40
N LEU A 36 -13.86 -0.45 12.13
CA LEU A 36 -13.96 -0.34 13.59
C LEU A 36 -15.28 0.26 14.06
N GLN A 37 -15.86 1.18 13.28
CA GLN A 37 -17.14 1.82 13.59
C GLN A 37 -18.31 0.87 13.35
N VAL A 38 -18.25 0.04 12.30
CA VAL A 38 -19.33 -0.88 11.91
C VAL A 38 -19.45 -2.07 12.87
N SER A 39 -18.34 -2.61 13.39
CA SER A 39 -18.35 -3.84 14.20
C SER A 39 -18.04 -3.59 15.68
N PRO A 40 -18.93 -3.97 16.61
CA PRO A 40 -18.69 -3.84 18.06
C PRO A 40 -17.84 -4.98 18.65
N GLN A 41 -17.44 -5.99 17.87
CA GLN A 41 -16.76 -7.18 18.43
C GLN A 41 -15.30 -6.89 18.86
N LYS A 42 -14.97 -7.23 20.12
CA LYS A 42 -13.66 -6.93 20.72
C LYS A 42 -12.47 -7.61 20.02
N TRP A 43 -12.62 -8.87 19.58
CA TRP A 43 -11.54 -9.58 18.86
C TRP A 43 -11.28 -8.95 17.48
N PHE A 44 -12.34 -8.54 16.79
CA PHE A 44 -12.29 -7.87 15.50
C PHE A 44 -11.59 -6.52 15.59
N ARG A 45 -11.89 -5.73 16.64
CA ARG A 45 -11.19 -4.48 16.92
C ARG A 45 -9.69 -4.67 17.12
N ARG A 46 -9.28 -5.69 17.90
CA ARG A 46 -7.85 -6.01 18.08
C ARG A 46 -7.17 -6.37 16.76
N ALA A 47 -7.81 -7.20 15.93
CA ALA A 47 -7.29 -7.55 14.62
C ALA A 47 -7.09 -6.32 13.73
N ILE A 48 -8.08 -5.42 13.69
CA ILE A 48 -7.97 -4.18 12.91
C ILE A 48 -6.83 -3.28 13.42
N PHE A 49 -6.71 -3.07 14.74
CA PHE A 49 -5.61 -2.26 15.29
C PHE A 49 -4.24 -2.83 14.95
N VAL A 50 -4.08 -4.16 15.00
CA VAL A 50 -2.83 -4.83 14.57
C VAL A 50 -2.57 -4.57 13.09
N THR A 51 -3.58 -4.68 12.23
CA THR A 51 -3.41 -4.41 10.79
C THR A 51 -3.12 -2.94 10.51
N ILE A 52 -3.75 -1.98 11.20
CA ILE A 52 -3.43 -0.55 11.07
C ILE A 52 -1.95 -0.32 11.44
N ALA A 53 -1.51 -0.86 12.58
CA ALA A 53 -0.13 -0.72 13.02
C ALA A 53 0.86 -1.31 12.00
N PHE A 54 0.55 -2.49 11.46
CA PHE A 54 1.33 -3.10 10.38
C PHE A 54 1.39 -2.21 9.14
N VAL A 55 0.25 -1.67 8.69
CA VAL A 55 0.14 -0.83 7.50
C VAL A 55 0.98 0.45 7.63
N VAL A 56 0.83 1.13 8.76
CA VAL A 56 1.58 2.36 9.04
C VAL A 56 3.08 2.07 9.12
N LEU A 57 3.47 0.99 9.80
CA LEU A 57 4.88 0.63 9.97
C LEU A 57 5.57 0.37 8.63
N TYR A 58 5.01 -0.49 7.77
CA TYR A 58 5.64 -0.78 6.48
C TYR A 58 5.66 0.46 5.58
N THR A 59 4.61 1.29 5.62
CA THR A 59 4.51 2.52 4.81
C THR A 59 5.64 3.49 5.16
N ILE A 60 5.91 3.69 6.45
CA ILE A 60 6.98 4.57 6.94
C ILE A 60 8.36 4.03 6.54
N ILE A 61 8.58 2.72 6.71
CA ILE A 61 9.87 2.08 6.37
C ILE A 61 10.16 2.26 4.88
N ILE A 62 9.18 1.94 4.02
CA ILE A 62 9.35 2.03 2.57
C ILE A 62 9.50 3.49 2.12
N ALA A 63 8.70 4.42 2.65
CA ALA A 63 8.84 5.84 2.31
C ALA A 63 10.22 6.38 2.70
N SER A 64 10.73 5.96 3.86
CA SER A 64 12.07 6.34 4.33
C SER A 64 13.17 5.74 3.44
N LEU A 65 13.03 4.47 3.02
CA LEU A 65 13.94 3.83 2.05
C LEU A 65 13.91 4.53 0.69
N LEU A 66 12.76 5.04 0.24
CA LEU A 66 12.68 5.78 -1.03
C LEU A 66 13.40 7.13 -0.95
N LEU A 67 13.29 7.81 0.20
CA LEU A 67 13.88 9.12 0.41
C LEU A 67 15.38 9.07 0.77
N PHE A 68 15.84 8.00 1.41
CA PHE A 68 17.21 7.88 1.92
C PHE A 68 17.98 6.67 1.34
N GLY A 69 17.42 5.97 0.36
CA GLY A 69 18.01 4.75 -0.21
C GLY A 69 19.22 4.96 -1.12
N CYS A 70 19.56 6.22 -1.44
CA CYS A 70 20.72 6.60 -2.23
C CYS A 70 21.67 7.47 -1.43
N GLN A 71 22.97 7.18 -1.51
CA GLN A 71 24.01 7.97 -0.87
C GLN A 71 25.14 8.27 -1.87
N PRO A 72 25.43 9.56 -2.15
CA PRO A 72 24.69 10.77 -1.75
C PRO A 72 23.30 10.86 -2.40
N ARG A 73 22.32 11.50 -1.74
CA ARG A 73 20.91 11.61 -2.22
C ARG A 73 20.77 12.07 -3.68
N GLU A 74 21.73 12.86 -4.14
CA GLU A 74 21.73 13.55 -5.44
C GLU A 74 21.91 12.56 -6.60
N THR A 75 22.45 11.37 -6.32
CA THR A 75 22.55 10.28 -7.28
C THR A 75 21.19 9.68 -7.64
N ALA A 76 20.12 10.02 -6.91
CA ALA A 76 18.79 9.53 -7.25
C ALA A 76 18.21 10.20 -8.51
N TRP A 77 18.65 11.43 -8.84
CA TRP A 77 18.14 12.17 -9.99
C TRP A 77 19.25 12.66 -10.94
N ASP A 78 20.49 12.81 -10.48
CA ASP A 78 21.60 13.27 -11.32
C ASP A 78 22.36 12.08 -11.93
N PRO A 79 22.30 11.91 -13.27
CA PRO A 79 22.95 10.80 -13.93
C PRO A 79 24.49 10.84 -13.89
N TYR A 80 25.09 12.00 -13.68
CA TYR A 80 26.55 12.15 -13.66
C TYR A 80 27.17 11.63 -12.37
N LEU A 81 26.39 11.62 -11.27
CA LEU A 81 26.85 11.17 -9.96
C LEU A 81 26.69 9.66 -9.74
N PHE A 82 25.99 8.93 -10.63
CA PHE A 82 25.79 7.47 -10.50
C PHE A 82 27.09 6.68 -10.34
N ALA A 83 28.20 7.12 -10.95
CA ALA A 83 29.49 6.43 -10.84
C ALA A 83 30.13 6.54 -9.44
N SER A 84 29.75 7.55 -8.65
CA SER A 84 30.32 7.81 -7.32
C SER A 84 29.36 7.45 -6.17
N GLY A 85 28.08 7.25 -6.47
CA GLY A 85 27.05 6.93 -5.48
C GLY A 85 26.74 5.44 -5.36
N LYS A 86 26.23 5.05 -4.19
CA LYS A 86 25.58 3.75 -3.99
C LYS A 86 24.10 3.97 -3.72
N CYS A 87 23.25 3.31 -4.51
CA CYS A 87 21.80 3.25 -4.31
C CYS A 87 21.38 1.81 -3.99
N ILE A 88 20.27 1.68 -3.27
CA ILE A 88 19.56 0.41 -3.11
C ILE A 88 19.06 -0.08 -4.48
N ASP A 89 18.99 -1.40 -4.63
CA ASP A 89 18.44 -2.03 -5.82
C ASP A 89 16.93 -1.76 -5.91
N TYR A 90 16.54 -0.95 -6.89
CA TYR A 90 15.15 -0.62 -7.17
C TYR A 90 14.30 -1.87 -7.43
N ALA A 91 14.85 -2.91 -8.09
CA ALA A 91 14.09 -4.13 -8.40
C ALA A 91 13.67 -4.86 -7.11
N VAL A 92 14.62 -5.05 -6.20
CA VAL A 92 14.36 -5.68 -4.89
C VAL A 92 13.36 -4.86 -4.09
N MET A 93 13.54 -3.53 -4.09
CA MET A 93 12.65 -2.62 -3.40
C MET A 93 11.21 -2.69 -3.93
N TYR A 94 11.02 -2.66 -5.26
CA TYR A 94 9.69 -2.75 -5.88
C TYR A 94 9.01 -4.10 -5.60
N ILE A 95 9.77 -5.19 -5.56
CA ILE A 95 9.23 -6.51 -5.18
C ILE A 95 8.70 -6.47 -3.74
N ILE A 96 9.47 -5.92 -2.80
CA ILE A 96 9.05 -5.79 -1.40
C ILE A 96 7.78 -4.93 -1.29
N ILE A 97 7.72 -3.81 -2.01
CA ILE A 97 6.55 -2.92 -2.07
C ILE A 97 5.32 -3.67 -2.58
N ALA A 98 5.47 -4.40 -3.69
CA ALA A 98 4.38 -5.17 -4.29
C ALA A 98 3.85 -6.22 -3.31
N VAL A 99 4.74 -7.03 -2.73
CA VAL A 99 4.37 -8.08 -1.78
C VAL A 99 3.68 -7.50 -0.54
N ALA A 100 4.22 -6.43 0.07
CA ALA A 100 3.63 -5.80 1.25
C ALA A 100 2.23 -5.23 0.97
N ASN A 101 2.05 -4.61 -0.20
CA ASN A 101 0.75 -4.10 -0.62
C ASN A 101 -0.26 -5.21 -0.85
N THR A 102 0.11 -6.26 -1.59
CA THR A 102 -0.76 -7.43 -1.85
C THR A 102 -1.17 -8.12 -0.56
N ILE A 103 -0.25 -8.34 0.38
CA ILE A 103 -0.58 -8.94 1.69
C ILE A 103 -1.60 -8.08 2.42
N SER A 104 -1.40 -6.76 2.44
CA SER A 104 -2.31 -5.83 3.11
C SER A 104 -3.71 -5.83 2.48
N ASP A 105 -3.80 -5.96 1.15
CA ASP A 105 -5.06 -6.05 0.43
C ASP A 105 -5.79 -7.36 0.73
N ILE A 106 -5.07 -8.50 0.76
CA ILE A 106 -5.62 -9.80 1.16
C ILE A 106 -6.16 -9.73 2.59
N VAL A 107 -5.42 -9.13 3.52
CA VAL A 107 -5.89 -8.95 4.91
C VAL A 107 -7.15 -8.10 4.95
N LEU A 108 -7.19 -7.01 4.18
CA LEU A 108 -8.36 -6.14 4.05
C LEU A 108 -9.60 -6.88 3.55
N PHE A 109 -9.45 -7.77 2.56
CA PHE A 109 -10.54 -8.63 2.07
C PHE A 109 -10.91 -9.74 3.06
N ALA A 110 -9.93 -10.28 3.78
CA ALA A 110 -10.11 -11.36 4.74
C ALA A 110 -10.78 -10.90 6.04
N ILE A 111 -10.59 -9.65 6.47
CA ILE A 111 -11.22 -9.10 7.69
C ILE A 111 -12.77 -9.15 7.66
N PRO A 112 -13.47 -8.62 6.62
CA PRO A 112 -14.94 -8.61 6.59
C PRO A 112 -15.56 -9.99 6.30
N MET A 113 -14.83 -10.92 5.67
CA MET A 113 -15.36 -12.24 5.30
C MET A 113 -15.90 -13.05 6.50
N PRO A 114 -15.15 -13.24 7.61
CA PRO A 114 -15.66 -13.88 8.83
C PRO A 114 -16.87 -13.18 9.43
N MET A 115 -16.95 -11.84 9.32
CA MET A 115 -18.11 -11.08 9.80
C MET A 115 -19.35 -11.38 8.97
N ILE A 116 -19.22 -11.48 7.64
CA ILE A 116 -20.30 -11.82 6.71
C ILE A 116 -20.77 -13.27 6.90
N VAL A 117 -19.85 -14.21 7.14
CA VAL A 117 -20.20 -15.63 7.32
C VAL A 117 -20.88 -15.90 8.68
N ARG A 118 -20.53 -15.14 9.73
CA ARG A 118 -21.13 -15.31 11.06
C ARG A 118 -22.41 -14.51 11.30
N LEU A 119 -22.65 -13.45 10.53
CA LEU A 119 -23.92 -12.72 10.58
C LEU A 119 -24.90 -13.41 9.62
N LYS A 120 -25.97 -14.02 10.12
CA LYS A 120 -27.09 -14.53 9.31
C LYS A 120 -27.75 -13.34 8.57
N MET A 121 -27.14 -12.87 7.48
CA MET A 121 -27.68 -11.77 6.69
C MET A 121 -28.89 -12.27 5.88
N PRO A 122 -30.01 -11.52 5.87
CA PRO A 122 -31.18 -11.82 5.03
C PRO A 122 -30.78 -11.77 3.54
N LEU A 123 -31.46 -12.56 2.70
CA LEU A 123 -31.07 -12.88 1.32
C LEU A 123 -30.63 -11.69 0.43
N GLY A 124 -31.06 -10.47 0.72
CA GLY A 124 -30.71 -9.26 -0.04
C GLY A 124 -29.20 -8.96 -0.10
N GLN A 125 -28.46 -9.09 1.01
CA GLN A 125 -26.99 -8.87 0.98
C GLN A 125 -26.23 -10.05 0.35
N LYS A 126 -26.80 -11.26 0.40
CA LYS A 126 -26.26 -12.46 -0.27
C LYS A 126 -26.36 -12.34 -1.79
N ILE A 127 -27.40 -11.68 -2.30
CA ILE A 127 -27.58 -11.38 -3.73
C ILE A 127 -26.61 -10.29 -4.19
N GLY A 128 -26.41 -9.22 -3.41
CA GLY A 128 -25.42 -8.19 -3.72
C GLY A 128 -23.99 -8.73 -3.86
N LEU A 129 -23.58 -9.66 -2.99
CA LEU A 129 -22.28 -10.32 -3.07
C LEU A 129 -22.16 -11.24 -4.29
N ARG A 130 -23.22 -11.98 -4.63
CA ARG A 130 -23.26 -12.82 -5.85
C ARG A 130 -23.21 -12.00 -7.12
N ILE A 131 -23.89 -10.86 -7.15
CA ILE A 131 -23.85 -9.93 -8.28
C ILE A 131 -22.45 -9.33 -8.38
N MET A 132 -21.88 -8.75 -7.33
CA MET A 132 -20.51 -8.20 -7.35
C MET A 132 -19.46 -9.23 -7.83
N LEU A 133 -19.54 -10.48 -7.35
CA LEU A 133 -18.63 -11.53 -7.77
C LEU A 133 -18.87 -11.96 -9.23
N GLY A 134 -20.13 -11.95 -9.68
CA GLY A 134 -20.50 -12.24 -11.07
C GLY A 134 -20.02 -11.18 -12.07
N ILE A 135 -20.10 -9.89 -11.73
CA ILE A 135 -19.62 -8.81 -12.62
C ILE A 135 -18.10 -8.89 -12.78
N ALA A 136 -17.36 -9.27 -11.73
CA ALA A 136 -15.91 -9.44 -11.79
C ALA A 136 -15.46 -10.62 -12.68
N THR A 137 -16.40 -11.46 -13.15
CA THR A 137 -16.15 -12.64 -13.98
C THR A 137 -16.56 -12.45 -15.45
N MET A 138 -17.14 -11.29 -15.82
CA MET A 138 -17.46 -10.93 -17.21
C MET A 138 -16.50 -9.89 -17.78
#